data_AF-A0A8T5KVU1-F1
#
_entry.id   AF-A0A8T5KVU1-F1
#
_cell.length_a   1.000
_cell.length_b   1.000
_cell.length_c   1.000
_cell.angle_alpha   90.00
_cell.angle_beta   90.00
_cell.angle_gamma   90.00
#
_symmetry.space_group_name_H-M   'P 1'
#
loop_
_entity.id
_entity.type
_entity.pdbx_description
1 polymer ?
#
loop_
_entity_poly.entity_id
_entity_poly.type
_entity_poly.pdbx_seq_one_letter_code
_entity_poly.pdbx_strand_id
1 'polypeptide(L)' 'MRSMAKMIIFVVYLFFGIYFINYPFEIVKIPAFISTMESWLLFIGGILIIIGGINFFRASRGY' A
#
# COMPACT_ATOMS: atom_id res chain seq x y z
N MET A 1 9.38 -19.06 2.26
CA MET A 1 9.35 -18.17 1.07
C MET A 1 10.74 -17.57 0.84
N ARG A 2 11.27 -17.60 -0.39
CA ARG A 2 12.59 -17.03 -0.71
C ARG A 2 12.66 -15.54 -0.32
N SER A 3 13.83 -15.08 0.12
CA SER A 3 14.08 -13.68 0.51
C SER A 3 13.61 -12.67 -0.55
N MET A 4 13.87 -12.97 -1.83
CA MET A 4 13.45 -12.15 -2.96
C MET A 4 11.94 -12.00 -3.09
N ALA A 5 11.16 -13.06 -2.86
CA ALA A 5 9.70 -13.00 -2.92
C ALA A 5 9.12 -12.14 -1.78
N LYS A 6 9.71 -12.20 -0.58
CA LYS A 6 9.32 -11.32 0.55
C LYS A 6 9.55 -9.85 0.20
N MET A 7 10.67 -9.53 -0.45
CA MET A 7 11.00 -8.17 -0.88
C MET A 7 10.04 -7.68 -1.97
N ILE A 8 9.72 -8.52 -2.97
CA ILE A 8 8.75 -8.18 -4.01
C ILE A 8 7.38 -7.88 -3.40
N ILE A 9 6.90 -8.72 -2.48
CA ILE A 9 5.62 -8.50 -1.81
C ILE A 9 5.65 -7.17 -1.05
N PHE A 10 6.71 -6.91 -0.28
CA PHE A 10 6.84 -5.63 0.45
C PHE A 10 6.84 -4.41 -0.48
N VAL A 11 7.52 -4.49 -1.62
CA VAL A 11 7.52 -3.44 -2.64
C VAL A 11 6.12 -3.23 -3.20
N VAL A 12 5.36 -4.29 -3.45
CA VAL A 12 3.96 -4.19 -3.88
C VAL A 12 3.11 -3.47 -2.83
N TYR A 13 3.24 -3.82 -1.55
CA TYR A 13 2.57 -3.09 -0.46
C TYR A 13 2.92 -1.59 -0.48
N LEU A 14 4.19 -1.25 -0.64
CA LEU A 14 4.62 0.16 -0.73
C LEU A 14 3.99 0.89 -1.92
N PHE A 15 4.00 0.30 -3.12
CA PHE A 15 3.43 0.93 -4.31
C PHE A 15 1.94 1.22 -4.14
N PHE A 16 1.15 0.24 -3.69
CA PHE A 16 -0.29 0.43 -3.48
C PHE A 16 -0.59 1.40 -2.34
N GLY A 17 0.17 1.32 -1.24
CA GLY A 17 0.01 2.21 -0.10
C GLY A 17 0.26 3.67 -0.47
N ILE A 18 1.37 3.95 -1.16
CA ILE A 18 1.71 5.29 -1.64
C ILE A 18 0.68 5.77 -2.67
N TYR A 19 0.24 4.91 -3.58
CA TYR A 19 -0.77 5.25 -4.59
C TYR A 19 -2.08 5.74 -3.95
N PHE A 20 -2.58 5.05 -2.92
CA PHE A 20 -3.80 5.46 -2.24
C PHE A 20 -3.60 6.65 -1.29
N ILE A 21 -2.44 6.78 -0.64
CA ILE A 21 -2.11 7.95 0.19
C ILE A 21 -2.06 9.22 -0.66
N ASN A 22 -1.63 9.13 -1.91
CA ASN A 22 -1.59 10.28 -2.82
C ASN A 22 -2.97 10.71 -3.34
N TYR A 23 -4.03 9.89 -3.16
CA TYR A 23 -5.35 10.19 -3.71
C TYR A 23 -5.97 11.50 -3.22
N PRO A 24 -5.99 11.80 -1.90
CA PRO A 24 -6.54 13.08 -1.41
C PRO A 24 -5.77 14.32 -1.88
N PHE A 25 -4.54 14.14 -2.38
CA PHE A 25 -3.67 15.22 -2.82
C PHE A 25 -3.68 15.38 -4.35
N GLU A 26 -4.40 14.51 -5.08
CA GLU A 26 -4.54 14.54 -6.54
C GLU A 26 -3.21 14.60 -7.32
N ILE A 27 -2.11 14.14 -6.71
CA ILE A 27 -0.75 14.19 -7.30
C ILE A 27 -0.67 13.38 -8.61
N VAL A 28 -1.46 12.31 -8.70
CA VAL A 28 -1.58 11.46 -9.88
C VAL A 28 -3.07 11.29 -10.21
N LYS A 29 -3.44 11.40 -11.49
CA LYS A 29 -4.82 11.15 -11.92
C LYS A 29 -5.17 9.68 -11.73
N ILE A 30 -6.31 9.45 -11.09
CA ILE A 30 -6.77 8.13 -10.70
C ILE A 30 -7.98 7.74 -11.57
N PRO A 31 -8.11 6.46 -11.95
CA PRO A 31 -9.21 6.02 -12.80
C PRO A 31 -10.57 6.21 -12.13
N ALA A 32 -11.59 6.47 -12.96
CA ALA A 32 -12.92 6.89 -12.52
C ALA A 32 -13.63 5.92 -11.56
N PHE A 33 -13.28 4.63 -11.56
CA PHE A 33 -13.86 3.65 -10.63
C PHE A 33 -13.34 3.80 -9.19
N ILE A 34 -12.13 4.34 -9.01
CA ILE A 34 -11.57 4.61 -7.69
C ILE A 34 -12.03 5.99 -7.23
N SER A 35 -12.29 6.91 -8.17
CA SER A 35 -12.74 8.26 -7.82
C SER A 35 -14.13 8.32 -7.18
N THR A 36 -14.91 7.24 -7.28
CA THR A 36 -16.21 7.11 -6.60
C THR A 36 -16.08 6.72 -5.13
N MET A 37 -14.88 6.36 -4.66
CA MET A 37 -14.63 6.04 -3.26
C MET A 37 -14.31 7.30 -2.45
N GLU A 38 -14.75 7.30 -1.19
CA GLU A 38 -14.44 8.35 -0.24
C GLU A 38 -12.94 8.51 -0.04
N SER A 39 -12.42 9.73 -0.23
CA SER A 39 -10.98 9.99 -0.23
C SER A 39 -10.28 9.64 1.07
N TRP A 40 -10.98 9.79 2.20
CA TRP A 40 -10.45 9.43 3.51
C TRP A 40 -10.32 7.90 3.69
N LEU A 41 -11.19 7.09 3.08
CA LEU A 41 -11.09 5.63 3.11
C LEU A 41 -9.85 5.16 2.35
N LEU A 42 -9.59 5.75 1.18
CA LEU A 42 -8.39 5.44 0.39
C LEU A 42 -7.13 5.85 1.14
N PHE A 43 -7.13 7.03 1.78
CA PHE A 43 -6.00 7.47 2.58
C PHE A 43 -5.69 6.52 3.76
N ILE A 44 -6.70 6.21 4.59
CA ILE A 44 -6.53 5.29 5.72
C ILE A 44 -6.14 3.90 5.23
N GLY A 45 -6.79 3.41 4.17
CA GLY A 45 -6.46 2.14 3.54
C GLY A 45 -5.00 2.08 3.08
N GLY A 46 -4.52 3.15 2.44
CA GLY A 46 -3.12 3.28 2.03
C GLY A 46 -2.14 3.20 3.22
N ILE A 47 -2.43 3.89 4.32
CA ILE A 47 -1.64 3.80 5.56
C ILE A 47 -1.64 2.36 6.11
N LEU A 48 -2.80 1.72 6.18
CA LEU A 48 -2.93 0.34 6.67
C LEU A 48 -2.17 -0.66 5.79
N ILE A 49 -2.16 -0.46 4.47
CA ILE A 49 -1.38 -1.27 3.52
C ILE A 49 0.11 -1.13 3.83
N ILE A 50 0.62 0.10 4.04
CA ILE A 50 2.04 0.30 4.38
C ILE A 50 2.38 -0.40 5.70
N ILE A 51 1.56 -0.20 6.74
CA ILE A 51 1.75 -0.84 8.05
C ILE A 51 1.72 -2.38 7.90
N GLY A 52 0.78 -2.90 7.12
CA GLY A 52 0.66 -4.33 6.80
C GLY A 52 1.91 -4.87 6.12
N GLY A 53 2.46 -4.15 5.14
CA GLY A 53 3.71 -4.50 4.46
C GLY A 53 4.90 -4.55 5.42
N ILE A 54 5.04 -3.53 6.29
CA ILE A 54 6.09 -3.49 7.32
C ILE A 54 5.95 -4.69 8.27
N ASN A 55 4.74 -4.98 8.74
CA ASN A 55 4.48 -6.08 9.66
C ASN A 55 4.74 -7.45 9.01
N PHE A 56 4.32 -7.64 7.76
CA PHE A 56 4.63 -8.83 6.97
C PHE A 56 6.15 -9.03 6.86
N PHE A 57 6.89 -7.97 6.51
CA PHE A 57 8.33 -8.05 6.36
C PHE A 57 9.03 -8.35 7.69
N ARG A 58 8.59 -7.75 8.80
CA ARG A 58 9.09 -8.02 10.16
C ARG A 58 8.82 -9.45 10.60
N ALA A 59 7.57 -9.93 10.50
CA ALA A 59 7.19 -11.29 10.87
C ALA A 59 7.97 -12.33 10.06
N SER A 60 8.27 -12.01 8.80
CA SER A 60 9.02 -12.90 7.92
C SER A 60 10.54 -12.95 8.19
N ARG A 61 11.09 -12.12 9.09
CA ARG A 61 12.49 -12.20 9.58
C ARG A 61 12.64 -13.04 10.86
N GLY A 62 11.55 -13.33 11.57
CA GLY A 62 11.56 -14.00 12.87
C GLY A 62 11.51 -15.53 12.85
N TYR A 63 11.50 -16.15 11.66
CA TYR A 63 11.55 -17.61 11.45
C TYR A 63 12.63 -17.96 10.43
#